data_AF-A0AAW2ID30-F1
#
_entry.id   AF-A0AAW2ID30-F1
#
_cell.length_a   1.000
_cell.length_b   1.000
_cell.length_c   1.000
_cell.angle_alpha   90.00
_cell.angle_beta   90.00
_cell.angle_gamma   90.00
#
_symmetry.space_group_name_H-M   'P 1'
#
loop_
_entity.id
_entity.type
_entity.pdbx_description
1 polymer ?
#
loop_
_entity_poly.entity_id
_entity_poly.type
_entity_poly.pdbx_seq_one_letter_code
_entity_poly.pdbx_strand_id
1 'polypeptide(L)'
;MLNFLSGLKKRTTEWRSQLYLSRICLPFNYLLWRGTSNNASKKPSEKGYLLHGLRQLFGKYLYITNTVTSAAIMGFSDILQQHAENVHGGRQKYVFDWKRTLNMMEVGAVQGILSHVFYLILDKQLPGTQLSTIAKKIAVDQIIFSPICITIFFLGMQFLESRSWESSVQELKEKFLFVYVVDCIVWIPSQFANFYYLPPRFRVLCLSAVSVVYNMFLSFIKHNNV
;
A
#
# COMPACT_ATOMS: atom_id res chain seq x y z
N MET A 1 -14.38 -30.00 21.61
CA MET A 1 -13.21 -29.20 22.04
C MET A 1 -11.92 -29.57 21.28
N LEU A 2 -11.58 -30.86 21.15
CA LEU A 2 -10.39 -31.33 20.41
C LEU A 2 -10.43 -31.05 18.89
N ASN A 3 -11.61 -31.01 18.26
CA ASN A 3 -11.78 -30.63 16.84
C ASN A 3 -11.56 -29.13 16.57
N PHE A 4 -11.81 -28.27 17.57
CA PHE A 4 -11.56 -26.83 17.49
C PHE A 4 -10.06 -26.53 17.62
N LEU A 5 -9.39 -27.19 18.57
CA LEU A 5 -7.95 -27.07 18.79
C LEU A 5 -7.12 -27.70 17.67
N SER A 6 -7.57 -28.82 17.07
CA SER A 6 -6.92 -29.39 15.89
C SER A 6 -7.14 -28.53 14.63
N GLY A 7 -8.31 -27.89 14.50
CA GLY A 7 -8.58 -26.87 13.48
C GLY A 7 -7.67 -25.64 13.60
N LEU A 8 -7.43 -25.17 14.84
CA LEU A 8 -6.47 -24.10 15.12
C LEU A 8 -5.02 -24.51 14.82
N LYS A 9 -4.65 -25.76 15.14
CA LYS A 9 -3.29 -26.30 14.89
C LYS A 9 -3.00 -26.55 13.41
N LYS A 10 -4.02 -26.91 12.63
CA LYS A 10 -3.93 -27.07 11.17
C LYS A 10 -3.90 -25.71 10.45
N ARG A 11 -4.65 -24.72 10.95
CA ARG A 11 -4.50 -23.33 10.54
C ARG A 11 -3.07 -22.84 10.79
N THR A 12 -2.52 -22.99 12.00
CA THR A 12 -1.15 -22.52 12.38
C THR A 12 -0.01 -23.11 11.56
N THR A 13 -0.20 -24.26 10.92
CA THR A 13 0.79 -24.83 9.99
C THR A 13 0.68 -24.28 8.57
N GLU A 14 -0.52 -23.98 8.08
CA GLU A 14 -0.73 -23.24 6.82
C GLU A 14 -0.24 -21.78 6.91
N TRP A 15 -0.31 -21.16 8.09
CA TRP A 15 0.24 -19.83 8.36
C TRP A 15 1.77 -19.76 8.19
N ARG A 16 2.51 -20.88 8.31
CA ARG A 16 3.99 -20.94 8.24
C ARG A 16 4.54 -20.63 6.84
N SER A 17 3.80 -20.98 5.79
CA SER A 17 4.25 -20.81 4.40
C SER A 17 3.74 -19.50 3.78
N GLN A 18 2.74 -18.86 4.39
CA GLN A 18 2.06 -17.68 3.82
C GLN A 18 2.68 -16.34 4.22
N LEU A 19 3.59 -16.32 5.20
CA LEU A 19 4.21 -15.09 5.70
C LEU A 19 5.55 -14.72 5.07
N TYR A 20 6.08 -15.54 4.16
CA TYR A 20 7.12 -15.06 3.23
C TYR A 20 6.55 -14.10 2.16
N LEU A 21 5.23 -13.96 2.08
CA LEU A 21 4.52 -13.23 1.01
C LEU A 21 3.60 -12.11 1.53
N SER A 22 3.58 -11.84 2.84
CA SER A 22 2.61 -10.92 3.46
C SER A 22 3.18 -9.53 3.73
N ARG A 23 4.02 -9.01 2.83
CA ARG A 23 4.29 -7.58 2.72
C ARG A 23 3.58 -7.11 1.48
N ILE A 24 2.64 -6.16 1.61
CA ILE A 24 2.25 -5.01 0.74
C ILE A 24 2.47 -5.10 -0.80
N CYS A 25 2.78 -6.26 -1.35
CA CYS A 25 3.51 -6.44 -2.60
C CYS A 25 3.01 -7.72 -3.28
N LEU A 26 1.85 -7.55 -3.90
CA LEU A 26 1.23 -8.33 -4.97
C LEU A 26 0.74 -9.78 -4.71
N PRO A 27 -0.49 -10.09 -5.20
CA PRO A 27 -1.22 -11.35 -4.94
C PRO A 27 -0.84 -12.53 -5.86
N PHE A 28 0.12 -12.37 -6.78
CA PHE A 28 0.33 -13.35 -7.84
C PHE A 28 1.06 -14.63 -7.42
N ASN A 29 1.79 -14.63 -6.29
CA ASN A 29 2.49 -15.83 -5.83
C ASN A 29 1.55 -16.93 -5.31
N TYR A 30 0.35 -16.59 -4.83
CA TYR A 30 -0.57 -17.58 -4.24
C TYR A 30 -1.32 -18.41 -5.29
N LEU A 31 -1.69 -17.83 -6.43
CA LEU A 31 -2.29 -18.57 -7.55
C LEU A 31 -1.28 -19.52 -8.22
N LEU A 32 0.01 -19.20 -8.15
CA LEU A 32 1.12 -19.98 -8.70
C LEU A 32 1.45 -21.24 -7.91
N TRP A 33 1.35 -21.18 -6.59
CA TRP A 33 1.74 -22.30 -5.71
C TRP A 33 0.77 -23.49 -5.77
N ARG A 34 -0.53 -23.25 -6.01
CA ARG A 34 -1.52 -24.33 -6.15
C ARG A 34 -1.53 -25.02 -7.51
N GLY A 35 -0.76 -24.54 -8.49
CA GLY A 35 -0.62 -25.17 -9.81
C GLY A 35 0.29 -26.41 -9.83
N THR A 36 0.96 -26.75 -8.73
CA THR A 36 1.96 -27.82 -8.66
C THR A 36 1.66 -28.91 -7.64
N SER A 37 0.38 -29.15 -7.32
CA SER A 37 -0.02 -30.42 -6.70
C SER A 37 -0.83 -31.21 -7.72
N ASN A 38 -0.22 -32.26 -8.25
CA ASN A 38 -0.71 -33.22 -9.26
C ASN A 38 -0.66 -32.74 -10.72
N ASN A 39 0.55 -32.75 -11.32
CA ASN A 39 0.84 -33.42 -12.60
C ASN A 39 2.17 -32.93 -13.17
N ALA A 40 3.26 -33.57 -12.75
CA ALA A 40 4.56 -33.47 -13.40
C ALA A 40 4.53 -34.31 -14.69
N SER A 41 4.02 -33.77 -15.81
CA SER A 41 4.20 -34.36 -17.16
C SER A 41 3.60 -33.59 -18.36
N LYS A 42 3.39 -32.26 -18.31
CA LYS A 42 2.96 -31.51 -19.52
C LYS A 42 3.83 -30.27 -19.78
N LYS A 43 4.23 -30.09 -21.06
CA LYS A 43 4.96 -28.91 -21.56
C LYS A 43 4.28 -27.61 -21.07
N PRO A 44 5.04 -26.57 -20.68
CA PRO A 44 4.45 -25.35 -20.12
C PRO A 44 3.59 -24.66 -21.18
N SER A 45 2.34 -24.34 -20.84
CA SER A 45 1.48 -23.52 -21.69
C SER A 45 1.93 -22.06 -21.68
N GLU A 46 1.49 -21.24 -22.63
CA GLU A 46 1.79 -19.81 -22.76
C GLU A 46 1.58 -19.02 -21.44
N LYS A 47 0.57 -19.42 -20.64
CA LYS A 47 0.32 -18.90 -19.29
C LYS A 47 1.52 -19.12 -18.36
N GLY A 48 2.20 -20.25 -18.49
CA GLY A 48 3.39 -20.63 -17.72
C GLY A 48 4.57 -19.69 -17.94
N TYR A 49 4.77 -19.13 -19.14
CA TYR A 49 5.84 -18.18 -19.42
C TYR A 49 5.56 -16.80 -18.82
N LEU A 50 4.33 -16.30 -18.94
CA LEU A 50 3.88 -15.07 -18.28
C LEU A 50 4.00 -15.18 -16.76
N LEU A 51 3.56 -16.31 -16.22
CA LEU A 51 3.67 -16.63 -14.80
C LEU A 51 5.13 -16.73 -14.34
N HIS A 52 6.04 -17.21 -15.18
CA HIS A 52 7.48 -17.28 -14.86
C HIS A 52 8.18 -15.91 -14.92
N GLY A 53 7.80 -15.05 -15.87
CA GLY A 53 8.29 -13.66 -15.96
C GLY A 53 7.81 -12.80 -14.78
N LEU A 54 6.52 -12.90 -14.42
CA LEU A 54 5.96 -12.26 -13.24
C LEU A 54 6.67 -12.73 -11.95
N ARG A 55 7.01 -14.02 -11.86
CA ARG A 55 7.73 -14.60 -10.72
C ARG A 55 9.16 -14.06 -10.54
N GLN A 56 9.89 -13.83 -11.62
CA GLN A 56 11.23 -13.19 -11.56
C GLN A 56 11.13 -11.70 -11.21
N LEU A 57 10.15 -10.98 -11.76
CA LEU A 57 9.88 -9.57 -11.44
C LEU A 57 9.63 -9.35 -9.94
N PHE A 58 8.78 -10.16 -9.30
CA PHE A 58 8.45 -9.97 -7.87
C PHE A 58 9.47 -10.55 -6.89
N GLY A 59 10.35 -11.46 -7.31
CA GLY A 59 11.38 -12.03 -6.44
C GLY A 59 12.68 -11.22 -6.43
N LYS A 60 13.16 -10.81 -7.62
CA LYS A 60 14.47 -10.15 -7.79
C LYS A 60 14.36 -8.62 -7.81
N TYR A 61 13.20 -8.08 -8.19
CA TYR A 61 12.98 -6.64 -8.39
C TYR A 61 11.91 -6.08 -7.45
N LEU A 62 11.69 -6.69 -6.28
CA LEU A 62 10.66 -6.30 -5.31
C LEU A 62 10.75 -4.81 -4.93
N TYR A 63 11.97 -4.27 -4.88
CA TYR A 63 12.23 -2.84 -4.72
C TYR A 63 11.57 -2.01 -5.84
N ILE A 64 11.88 -2.34 -7.10
CA ILE A 64 11.37 -1.63 -8.28
C ILE A 64 9.85 -1.75 -8.37
N THR A 65 9.31 -2.95 -8.14
CA THR A 65 7.85 -3.16 -8.23
C THR A 65 7.10 -2.35 -7.19
N ASN A 66 7.65 -2.18 -5.98
CA ASN A 66 7.02 -1.35 -4.94
C ASN A 66 7.03 0.12 -5.33
N THR A 67 8.19 0.62 -5.74
CA THR A 67 8.34 2.01 -6.19
C THR A 67 7.39 2.34 -7.34
N VAL A 68 7.38 1.51 -8.39
CA VAL A 68 6.56 1.74 -9.58
C VAL A 68 5.07 1.62 -9.26
N THR A 69 4.68 0.63 -8.45
CA THR A 69 3.26 0.44 -8.09
C THR A 69 2.76 1.57 -7.20
N SER A 70 3.55 2.02 -6.22
CA SER A 70 3.19 3.15 -5.36
C SER A 70 3.04 4.45 -6.16
N ALA A 71 3.99 4.73 -7.06
CA ALA A 71 3.90 5.88 -7.97
C ALA A 71 2.64 5.81 -8.84
N ALA A 72 2.38 4.65 -9.46
CA ALA A 72 1.22 4.46 -10.32
C ALA A 72 -0.11 4.60 -9.55
N ILE A 73 -0.21 4.04 -8.35
CA ILE A 73 -1.41 4.17 -7.50
C ILE A 73 -1.63 5.64 -7.15
N MET A 74 -0.61 6.38 -6.71
CA MET A 74 -0.77 7.80 -6.37
C MET A 74 -1.19 8.63 -7.57
N GLY A 75 -0.55 8.45 -8.73
CA GLY A 75 -0.93 9.13 -9.96
C GLY A 75 -2.36 8.81 -10.40
N PHE A 76 -2.76 7.53 -10.36
CA PHE A 76 -4.12 7.11 -10.68
C PHE A 76 -5.15 7.71 -9.72
N SER A 77 -4.84 7.76 -8.43
CA SER A 77 -5.71 8.34 -7.41
C SER A 77 -5.89 9.84 -7.63
N ASP A 78 -4.81 10.53 -8.01
CA ASP A 78 -4.87 11.95 -8.33
C ASP A 78 -5.72 12.22 -9.58
N ILE A 79 -5.60 11.41 -10.63
CA ILE A 79 -6.47 11.49 -11.83
C ILE A 79 -7.95 11.35 -11.44
N LEU A 80 -8.27 10.38 -10.58
CA LEU A 80 -9.65 10.18 -10.09
C LEU A 80 -10.14 11.36 -9.26
N GLN A 81 -9.28 11.91 -8.40
CA GLN A 81 -9.62 13.06 -7.57
C GLN A 81 -9.86 14.31 -8.40
N GLN A 82 -8.99 14.57 -9.37
CA GLN A 82 -9.10 15.63 -10.36
C GLN A 82 -10.38 15.50 -11.21
N HIS A 83 -10.75 14.27 -11.59
CA HIS A 83 -12.03 13.99 -12.24
C HIS A 83 -13.23 14.28 -11.32
N ALA A 84 -13.16 13.89 -10.05
CA ALA A 84 -14.21 14.18 -9.07
C ALA A 84 -14.38 15.69 -8.86
N GLU A 85 -13.28 16.46 -8.81
CA GLU A 85 -13.29 17.93 -8.74
C GLU A 85 -13.97 18.55 -9.97
N ASN A 86 -13.71 18.03 -11.17
CA ASN A 86 -14.38 18.48 -12.40
C ASN A 86 -15.91 18.27 -12.33
N VAL A 87 -16.34 17.12 -11.82
CA VAL A 87 -17.78 16.79 -11.71
C VAL A 87 -18.50 17.69 -10.70
N HIS A 88 -17.84 18.06 -9.59
CA HIS A 88 -18.44 18.85 -8.51
C HIS A 88 -18.18 20.38 -8.63
N GLY A 89 -17.23 20.81 -9.46
CA GLY A 89 -16.75 22.19 -9.59
C GLY A 89 -17.62 23.17 -10.38
N GLY A 90 -18.81 22.77 -10.83
CA GLY A 90 -19.74 23.63 -11.58
C GLY A 90 -19.32 23.92 -13.02
N ARG A 91 -19.77 25.06 -13.60
CA ARG A 91 -19.57 25.43 -15.02
C ARG A 91 -18.20 26.03 -15.37
N GLN A 92 -17.24 26.03 -14.44
CA GLN A 92 -15.88 26.51 -14.73
C GLN A 92 -15.19 25.52 -15.68
N LYS A 93 -14.42 26.04 -16.65
CA LYS A 93 -13.70 25.21 -17.63
C LYS A 93 -12.55 24.51 -16.91
N TYR A 94 -12.79 23.28 -16.45
CA TYR A 94 -11.79 22.46 -15.81
C TYR A 94 -10.66 22.10 -16.79
N VAL A 95 -9.41 22.31 -16.37
CA VAL A 95 -8.21 21.92 -17.11
C VAL A 95 -7.47 20.90 -16.26
N PHE A 96 -7.22 19.72 -16.83
CA PHE A 96 -6.51 18.64 -16.14
C PHE A 96 -5.06 19.06 -15.87
N ASP A 97 -4.63 18.97 -14.61
CA ASP A 97 -3.28 19.33 -14.17
C ASP A 97 -2.37 18.10 -14.15
N TRP A 98 -1.66 17.90 -15.25
CA TRP A 98 -0.65 16.84 -15.36
C TRP A 98 0.54 17.03 -14.42
N LYS A 99 0.89 18.28 -14.08
CA LYS A 99 2.01 18.57 -13.19
C LYS A 99 1.69 18.09 -11.77
N ARG A 100 0.46 18.35 -11.30
CA ARG A 100 -0.06 17.81 -10.03
C ARG A 100 0.02 16.28 -9.99
N THR A 101 -0.43 15.60 -11.04
CA THR A 101 -0.36 14.13 -11.11
C THR A 101 1.09 13.62 -11.09
N LEU A 102 2.00 14.25 -11.84
CA LEU A 102 3.41 13.89 -11.83
C LEU A 102 4.04 14.09 -10.45
N ASN A 103 3.77 15.20 -9.77
CA ASN A 103 4.25 15.45 -8.41
C ASN A 103 3.77 14.37 -7.43
N MET A 104 2.49 13.97 -7.52
CA MET A 104 1.93 12.87 -6.74
C MET A 104 2.62 11.53 -7.04
N MET A 105 2.94 11.25 -8.30
CA MET A 105 3.67 10.04 -8.69
C MET A 105 5.10 10.02 -8.13
N GLU A 106 5.81 11.15 -8.16
CA GLU A 106 7.16 11.28 -7.63
C GLU A 106 7.21 11.04 -6.11
N VAL A 107 6.29 11.67 -5.37
CA VAL A 107 6.14 11.41 -3.93
C VAL A 107 5.80 9.94 -3.67
N GLY A 108 4.94 9.33 -4.50
CA GLY A 108 4.61 7.91 -4.41
C GLY A 108 5.79 6.98 -4.67
N ALA A 109 6.69 7.34 -5.58
CA ALA A 109 7.92 6.60 -5.80
C ALA A 109 8.81 6.62 -4.55
N VAL A 110 9.01 7.80 -3.96
CA VAL A 110 9.80 7.97 -2.72
C VAL A 110 9.20 7.16 -1.58
N GLN A 111 7.88 7.25 -1.37
CA GLN A 111 7.20 6.47 -0.34
C GLN A 111 7.27 4.96 -0.60
N GLY A 112 7.23 4.51 -1.87
CA GLY A 112 7.39 3.10 -2.23
C GLY A 112 8.77 2.54 -1.85
N ILE A 113 9.84 3.33 -2.07
CA ILE A 113 11.21 3.01 -1.65
C ILE A 113 11.28 2.89 -0.13
N LEU A 114 10.77 3.91 0.57
CA LEU A 114 10.81 3.96 2.03
C LEU A 114 10.01 2.83 2.66
N SER A 115 8.82 2.54 2.13
CA SER A 115 7.99 1.41 2.56
C SER A 115 8.73 0.09 2.41
N HIS A 116 9.42 -0.13 1.28
CA HIS A 116 10.19 -1.35 1.07
C HIS A 116 11.25 -1.55 2.16
N VAL A 117 12.05 -0.50 2.43
CA VAL A 117 13.12 -0.56 3.44
C VAL A 117 12.55 -0.68 4.86
N PHE A 118 11.54 0.11 5.19
CA PHE A 118 10.92 0.12 6.52
C PHE A 118 10.36 -1.25 6.88
N TYR A 119 9.55 -1.84 5.99
CA TYR A 119 9.01 -3.16 6.27
C TYR A 119 10.12 -4.20 6.35
N LEU A 120 11.23 -4.07 5.58
CA LEU A 120 12.39 -5.00 5.64
C LEU A 120 12.97 -5.07 7.04
N ILE A 121 13.16 -3.91 7.65
CA ILE A 121 13.62 -3.79 9.03
C ILE A 121 12.56 -4.31 10.00
N LEU A 122 11.28 -3.94 9.79
CA LEU A 122 10.20 -4.28 10.70
C LEU A 122 10.00 -5.79 10.87
N ASP A 123 10.00 -6.58 9.79
CA ASP A 123 9.86 -8.04 9.95
C ASP A 123 11.12 -8.71 10.49
N LYS A 124 12.30 -8.11 10.28
CA LYS A 124 13.54 -8.60 10.87
C LYS A 124 13.51 -8.42 12.40
N GLN A 125 12.97 -7.30 12.87
CA GLN A 125 12.87 -6.98 14.31
C GLN A 125 11.67 -7.64 15.00
N LEU A 126 10.54 -7.78 14.30
CA LEU A 126 9.33 -8.41 14.80
C LEU A 126 8.99 -9.66 13.97
N PRO A 127 9.81 -10.72 14.07
CA PRO A 127 9.55 -11.95 13.35
C PRO A 127 8.30 -12.63 13.91
N GLY A 128 7.57 -13.30 13.03
CA GLY A 128 6.38 -14.05 13.40
C GLY A 128 5.06 -13.35 13.10
N THR A 129 4.00 -14.09 13.39
CA THR A 129 2.72 -13.98 12.67
C THR A 129 1.54 -14.06 13.64
N GLN A 130 1.83 -14.06 14.93
CA GLN A 130 0.84 -14.12 15.99
C GLN A 130 0.11 -12.77 16.05
N LEU A 131 -1.13 -12.77 16.53
CA LEU A 131 -1.92 -11.54 16.66
C LEU A 131 -1.21 -10.47 17.49
N SER A 132 -0.47 -10.89 18.53
CA SER A 132 0.37 -10.00 19.34
C SER A 132 1.49 -9.35 18.53
N THR A 133 2.16 -10.10 17.65
CA THR A 133 3.19 -9.57 16.74
C THR A 133 2.58 -8.64 15.69
N ILE A 134 1.42 -8.99 15.13
CA ILE A 134 0.71 -8.15 14.15
C ILE A 134 0.28 -6.83 14.78
N ALA A 135 -0.30 -6.87 15.98
CA ALA A 135 -0.68 -5.67 16.73
C ALA A 135 0.52 -4.76 17.00
N LYS A 136 1.67 -5.32 17.38
CA LYS A 136 2.93 -4.57 17.54
C LYS A 136 3.39 -3.93 16.23
N LYS A 137 3.31 -4.65 15.10
CA LYS A 137 3.66 -4.10 13.79
C LYS A 137 2.76 -2.94 13.41
N ILE A 138 1.45 -3.06 13.59
CA ILE A 138 0.49 -1.99 13.35
C ILE A 138 0.79 -0.79 14.26
N ALA A 139 1.08 -1.02 15.54
CA ALA A 139 1.44 0.07 16.45
C ALA A 139 2.71 0.81 16.02
N VAL A 140 3.76 0.09 15.60
CA VAL A 140 5.02 0.68 15.12
C VAL A 140 4.81 1.44 13.81
N ASP A 141 4.02 0.89 12.90
CA ASP A 141 3.64 1.53 11.63
C ASP A 141 2.90 2.85 11.86
N GLN A 142 1.93 2.86 12.77
CA GLN A 142 1.13 4.06 13.06
C GLN A 142 1.92 5.10 13.86
N ILE A 143 2.75 4.70 14.83
CA ILE A 143 3.48 5.64 15.70
C ILE A 143 4.72 6.22 15.01
N ILE A 144 5.37 5.46 14.13
CA ILE A 144 6.66 5.84 13.53
C ILE A 144 6.50 6.11 12.04
N PHE A 145 6.00 5.12 11.29
CA PHE A 145 6.06 5.18 9.83
C PHE A 145 5.04 6.14 9.23
N SER A 146 3.83 6.18 9.78
CA SER A 146 2.75 7.02 9.27
C SER A 146 3.07 8.53 9.43
N PRO A 147 3.57 9.02 10.59
CA PRO A 147 4.06 10.39 10.73
C PRO A 147 5.16 10.77 9.73
N ILE A 148 6.10 9.84 9.49
CA ILE A 148 7.17 10.03 8.51
C ILE A 148 6.58 10.15 7.09
N CYS A 149 5.67 9.25 6.71
CA CYS A 149 5.06 9.27 5.37
C CYS A 149 4.24 10.54 5.13
N ILE A 150 3.45 10.98 6.11
CA ILE A 150 2.66 12.23 6.04
C ILE A 150 3.60 13.44 5.89
N THR A 151 4.67 13.50 6.69
CA THR A 151 5.66 14.58 6.60
C THR A 151 6.31 14.62 5.22
N ILE A 152 6.73 13.47 4.71
CA ILE A 152 7.34 13.35 3.37
C ILE A 152 6.34 13.70 2.28
N PHE A 153 5.07 13.33 2.44
CA PHE A 153 4.02 13.70 1.50
C PHE A 153 3.91 15.23 1.38
N PHE A 154 3.67 15.92 2.49
CA PHE A 154 3.47 17.37 2.45
C PHE A 154 4.75 18.11 2.04
N LEU A 155 5.90 17.82 2.64
CA LEU A 155 7.15 18.51 2.30
C LEU A 155 7.59 18.18 0.87
N GLY A 156 7.44 16.94 0.43
CA GLY A 156 7.74 16.51 -0.93
C GLY A 156 6.86 17.23 -1.95
N MET A 157 5.55 17.28 -1.73
CA MET A 157 4.64 18.00 -2.62
C MET A 157 4.97 19.49 -2.69
N GLN A 158 5.28 20.14 -1.56
CA GLN A 158 5.62 21.56 -1.56
C GLN A 158 6.93 21.85 -2.28
N PHE A 159 7.93 20.98 -2.13
CA PHE A 159 9.19 21.08 -2.87
C PHE A 159 8.95 20.99 -4.39
N LEU A 160 8.14 20.03 -4.84
CA LEU A 160 7.80 19.85 -6.26
C LEU A 160 6.88 20.95 -6.82
N GLU A 161 6.06 21.56 -5.96
CA GLU A 161 5.26 22.74 -6.29
C GLU A 161 6.05 24.06 -6.21
N SER A 162 7.32 24.03 -5.81
CA SER A 162 8.20 25.21 -5.67
C SER A 162 7.65 26.25 -4.68
N ARG A 163 7.05 25.82 -3.58
CA ARG A 163 6.57 26.71 -2.50
C ARG A 163 7.69 27.02 -1.50
N SER A 164 7.52 28.09 -0.72
CA SER A 164 8.47 28.46 0.34
C SER A 164 8.48 27.44 1.48
N TRP A 165 9.63 27.31 2.14
CA TRP A 165 9.81 26.38 3.26
C TRP A 165 8.88 26.73 4.44
N GLU A 166 8.72 28.01 4.73
CA GLU A 166 7.88 28.50 5.82
C GLU A 166 6.41 28.14 5.59
N SER A 167 5.91 28.35 4.36
CA SER A 167 4.55 27.95 3.99
C SER A 167 4.37 26.43 4.05
N SER A 168 5.41 25.67 3.71
CA SER A 168 5.40 24.21 3.74
C SER A 168 5.24 23.66 5.16
N VAL A 169 6.03 24.19 6.10
CA VAL A 169 5.98 23.78 7.51
C VAL A 169 4.65 24.21 8.14
N GLN A 170 4.12 25.38 7.76
CA GLN A 170 2.84 25.86 8.26
C GLN A 170 1.69 24.96 7.80
N GLU A 171 1.61 24.63 6.50
CA GLU A 171 0.58 23.73 5.96
C GLU A 171 0.65 22.35 6.61
N LEU A 172 1.87 21.81 6.79
CA LEU A 172 2.08 20.55 7.50
C LEU A 172 1.50 20.64 8.92
N LYS A 173 1.83 21.68 9.71
CA LYS A 173 1.33 21.80 11.09
C LYS A 173 -0.20 21.87 11.16
N GLU A 174 -0.81 22.59 10.24
CA GLU A 174 -2.27 22.76 10.18
C GLU A 174 -2.99 21.45 9.83
N LYS A 175 -2.48 20.72 8.82
CA LYS A 175 -3.17 19.55 8.29
C LYS A 175 -2.70 18.22 8.91
N PHE A 176 -1.53 18.18 9.54
CA PHE A 176 -0.90 16.93 10.01
C PHE A 176 -1.81 16.15 10.95
N LEU A 177 -2.35 16.79 11.99
CA LEU A 177 -3.15 16.07 12.99
C LEU A 177 -4.42 15.50 12.37
N PHE A 178 -5.09 16.28 11.51
CA PHE A 178 -6.29 15.83 10.80
C PHE A 178 -5.98 14.64 9.88
N VAL A 179 -4.95 14.75 9.05
CA VAL A 179 -4.53 13.67 8.15
C VAL A 179 -4.10 12.43 8.93
N TYR A 180 -3.36 12.60 10.03
CA TYR A 180 -2.92 11.50 10.87
C TYR A 180 -4.07 10.76 11.55
N VAL A 181 -5.10 11.48 12.02
CA VAL A 181 -6.30 10.85 12.58
C VAL A 181 -7.06 10.07 11.50
N VAL A 182 -7.22 10.65 10.30
CA VAL A 182 -7.84 9.94 9.17
C VAL A 182 -7.02 8.71 8.77
N ASP A 183 -5.68 8.81 8.75
CA ASP A 183 -4.76 7.71 8.52
C ASP A 183 -5.03 6.55 9.49
N CYS A 184 -5.09 6.85 10.79
CA CYS A 184 -5.38 5.87 11.83
C CYS A 184 -6.75 5.20 11.62
N ILE A 185 -7.78 5.98 11.32
CA ILE A 185 -9.15 5.51 11.11
C ILE A 185 -9.25 4.63 9.86
N VAL A 186 -8.46 4.92 8.82
CA VAL A 186 -8.45 4.13 7.59
C VAL A 186 -7.62 2.86 7.78
N TRP A 187 -6.38 2.99 8.23
CA TRP A 187 -5.41 1.90 8.18
C TRP A 187 -5.55 0.90 9.32
N ILE A 188 -5.84 1.33 10.55
CA ILE A 188 -5.97 0.37 11.67
C ILE A 188 -7.11 -0.64 11.42
N PRO A 189 -8.35 -0.22 11.07
CA PRO A 189 -9.43 -1.15 10.76
C PRO A 189 -9.16 -1.94 9.47
N SER A 190 -8.62 -1.28 8.43
CA SER A 190 -8.31 -1.96 7.17
C SER A 190 -7.28 -3.05 7.35
N GLN A 191 -6.21 -2.80 8.10
CA GLN A 191 -5.19 -3.81 8.40
C GLN A 191 -5.75 -4.94 9.25
N PHE A 192 -6.55 -4.62 10.27
CA PHE A 192 -7.22 -5.64 11.07
C PHE A 192 -8.11 -6.54 10.20
N ALA A 193 -8.99 -5.95 9.38
CA ALA A 193 -9.89 -6.68 8.50
C ALA A 193 -9.12 -7.51 7.46
N ASN A 194 -8.04 -6.94 6.92
CA ASN A 194 -7.19 -7.59 5.93
C ASN A 194 -6.50 -8.86 6.49
N PHE A 195 -6.05 -8.84 7.74
CA PHE A 195 -5.46 -10.02 8.38
C PHE A 195 -6.50 -11.02 8.91
N TYR A 196 -7.63 -10.52 9.40
CA TYR A 196 -8.63 -11.35 10.07
C TYR A 196 -9.62 -12.02 9.11
N TYR A 197 -10.20 -11.27 8.15
CA TYR A 197 -11.26 -11.76 7.27
C TYR A 197 -10.75 -12.24 5.90
N LEU A 198 -9.69 -11.62 5.37
CA LEU A 198 -9.31 -11.86 3.97
C LEU A 198 -8.31 -13.00 3.78
N PRO A 199 -8.58 -13.93 2.85
CA PRO A 199 -7.59 -14.89 2.38
C PRO A 199 -6.37 -14.16 1.77
N PRO A 200 -5.14 -14.68 1.94
CA PRO A 200 -3.91 -14.02 1.50
C PRO A 200 -3.93 -13.54 0.04
N ARG A 201 -4.56 -14.30 -0.86
CA ARG A 201 -4.70 -13.98 -2.29
C ARG A 201 -5.42 -12.66 -2.59
N PHE A 202 -6.30 -12.19 -1.72
CA PHE A 202 -7.07 -10.96 -1.94
C PHE A 202 -6.54 -9.77 -1.16
N ARG A 203 -5.65 -9.99 -0.19
CA ARG A 203 -5.19 -8.96 0.74
C ARG A 203 -4.58 -7.75 0.03
N VAL A 204 -3.72 -8.01 -0.95
CA VAL A 204 -3.06 -6.91 -1.68
C VAL A 204 -4.07 -6.12 -2.50
N LEU A 205 -5.00 -6.78 -3.20
CA LEU A 205 -6.01 -6.08 -3.99
C LEU A 205 -6.89 -5.18 -3.12
N CYS A 206 -7.30 -5.68 -1.95
CA CYS A 206 -8.09 -4.88 -1.00
C CYS A 206 -7.30 -3.69 -0.46
N LEU A 207 -6.05 -3.88 -0.03
CA LEU A 207 -5.22 -2.77 0.44
C LEU A 207 -4.89 -1.77 -0.66
N SER A 208 -4.67 -2.21 -1.90
CA SER A 208 -4.49 -1.31 -3.06
C SER A 208 -5.74 -0.48 -3.32
N ALA A 209 -6.94 -1.07 -3.20
CA ALA A 209 -8.20 -0.33 -3.34
C ALA A 209 -8.36 0.72 -2.23
N VAL A 210 -8.08 0.36 -0.97
CA VAL A 210 -8.06 1.32 0.15
C VAL A 210 -7.02 2.42 -0.10
N SER A 211 -5.85 2.07 -0.62
CA SER A 211 -4.79 3.03 -0.96
C SER A 211 -5.26 4.05 -1.99
N VAL A 212 -6.01 3.62 -3.02
CA VAL A 212 -6.56 4.54 -4.02
C VAL A 212 -7.47 5.57 -3.36
N VAL A 213 -8.40 5.11 -2.51
CA VAL A 213 -9.34 5.99 -1.81
C VAL A 213 -8.61 6.96 -0.87
N TYR A 214 -7.63 6.46 -0.11
CA TYR A 214 -6.84 7.30 0.79
C TYR A 214 -5.99 8.33 0.04
N ASN A 215 -5.40 7.96 -1.10
CA ASN A 215 -4.61 8.87 -1.91
C ASN A 215 -5.47 9.90 -2.65
N MET A 216 -6.72 9.57 -3.01
CA MET A 216 -7.70 10.57 -3.47
C MET A 216 -7.95 11.60 -2.37
N PHE A 217 -8.15 11.15 -1.12
CA PHE A 217 -8.29 12.04 0.03
C PHE A 217 -7.04 12.91 0.26
N LEU A 218 -5.82 12.34 0.19
CA LEU A 218 -4.58 13.12 0.33
C LEU A 218 -4.44 14.17 -0.79
N SER A 219 -4.76 13.79 -2.03
CA SER A 219 -4.78 14.71 -3.16
C SER A 219 -5.79 15.84 -2.95
N PHE A 220 -7.00 15.52 -2.46
CA PHE A 220 -8.02 16.51 -2.11
C PHE A 220 -7.52 17.48 -1.03
N ILE A 221 -7.04 16.96 0.10
CA ILE A 221 -6.57 17.76 1.23
C ILE A 221 -5.36 18.62 0.86
N LYS A 222 -4.45 18.15 0.00
CA LYS A 222 -3.30 18.96 -0.42
C LYS A 222 -3.72 20.17 -1.27
N HIS A 223 -4.74 20.02 -2.11
CA HIS A 223 -5.12 21.04 -3.09
C HIS A 223 -6.36 21.86 -2.72
N ASN A 224 -7.02 21.52 -1.61
CA ASN A 224 -8.16 22.25 -1.08
C ASN A 224 -7.87 22.77 0.33
N ASN A 225 -8.49 23.91 0.66
CA ASN A 225 -8.47 24.46 2.01
C ASN A 225 -9.61 23.80 2.80
N VAL A 226 -9.26 23.09 3.88
CA VAL A 226 -10.20 22.40 4.78
C VAL A 226 -9.90 22.83 6.20
#